data_AF-A0A202E3U9-F1
#
_entry.id   AF-A0A202E3U9-F1
#
_cell.length_a   1.000
_cell.length_b   1.000
_cell.length_c   1.000
_cell.angle_alpha   90.00
_cell.angle_beta   90.00
_cell.angle_gamma   90.00
#
_symmetry.space_group_name_H-M   'P 1'
#
loop_
_entity.id
_entity.type
_entity.pdbx_description
1 polymer ?
#
loop_
_entity_poly.entity_id
_entity_poly.type
_entity_poly.pdbx_seq_one_letter_code
_entity_poly.pdbx_strand_id
1 'polypeptide(L)'
;MDCPSCGGSVTLETGPDRPLSTSVASAILAADEDEQIVITQNCWNCGWCEERYIRVESLETAEGDDVAIKRAALIDEITDELTAIDSLATLEDARAEIRRQRRLEPSSKESTDKTRNK
;
A
#
# COMPACT_ATOMS: atom_id res chain seq x y z
N MET A 1 4.97 -35.93 14.00
CA MET A 1 3.95 -36.84 13.44
C MET A 1 4.48 -38.24 13.58
N ASP A 2 3.61 -39.18 13.89
CA ASP A 2 3.97 -40.58 14.09
C ASP A 2 3.62 -41.37 12.83
N CYS A 3 4.45 -42.36 12.50
CA CYS A 3 4.25 -43.21 11.34
C CYS A 3 2.98 -44.05 11.53
N PRO A 4 2.03 -44.04 10.59
CA PRO A 4 0.79 -44.80 10.72
C PRO A 4 1.02 -46.32 10.72
N SER A 5 2.12 -46.80 10.14
CA SER A 5 2.43 -48.22 10.06
C SER A 5 3.14 -48.79 11.30
N CYS A 6 3.96 -48.00 11.99
CA CYS A 6 4.78 -48.52 13.10
C CYS A 6 4.85 -47.64 14.36
N GLY A 7 4.22 -46.46 14.35
CA GLY A 7 4.28 -45.49 15.45
C GLY A 7 5.64 -44.80 15.64
N GLY A 8 6.61 -45.06 14.76
CA GLY A 8 7.92 -44.41 14.79
C GLY A 8 7.90 -42.95 14.33
N SER A 9 9.02 -42.25 14.48
CA SER A 9 9.15 -40.86 14.02
C SER A 9 9.11 -40.75 12.49
N VAL A 10 8.57 -39.62 12.02
CA VAL A 10 8.48 -39.27 10.60
C VAL A 10 9.30 -38.01 10.33
N THR A 11 10.13 -38.03 9.29
CA THR A 11 10.77 -36.85 8.72
C THR A 11 9.93 -36.28 7.60
N LEU A 12 9.97 -34.96 7.45
CA LEU A 12 9.21 -34.24 6.44
C LEU A 12 10.18 -33.46 5.55
N GLU A 13 10.03 -33.63 4.24
CA GLU A 13 10.85 -33.00 3.20
C GLU A 13 9.94 -32.26 2.22
N THR A 14 10.39 -31.12 1.72
CA THR A 14 9.60 -30.28 0.81
C THR A 14 10.26 -30.23 -0.56
N GLY A 15 9.71 -30.99 -1.52
CA GLY A 15 10.08 -30.99 -2.94
C GLY A 15 11.50 -31.51 -3.25
N PRO A 16 11.75 -31.96 -4.49
CA PRO A 16 13.10 -32.31 -4.93
C PRO A 16 13.97 -31.07 -5.23
N ASP A 17 13.34 -29.94 -5.58
CA ASP A 17 14.03 -28.75 -6.08
C ASP A 17 14.35 -27.72 -4.97
N ARG A 18 13.95 -27.99 -3.72
CA ARG A 18 14.17 -27.10 -2.58
C ARG A 18 15.15 -27.74 -1.60
N PRO A 19 15.95 -26.93 -0.87
CA PRO A 19 16.83 -27.46 0.17
C PRO A 19 16.08 -28.30 1.20
N LEU A 20 16.68 -29.39 1.70
CA LEU A 20 16.09 -30.26 2.72
C LEU A 20 15.76 -29.52 4.04
N SER A 21 16.42 -28.39 4.30
CA SER A 21 16.13 -27.53 5.44
C SER A 21 14.91 -26.62 5.25
N THR A 22 14.31 -26.60 4.06
CA THR A 22 13.16 -25.75 3.74
C THR A 22 11.94 -26.21 4.51
N SER A 23 11.41 -25.32 5.34
CA SER A 23 10.14 -25.57 6.00
C SER A 23 8.98 -25.49 5.00
N VAL A 24 7.91 -26.25 5.25
CA VAL A 24 6.68 -26.21 4.43
C VAL A 24 6.14 -24.79 4.34
N ALA A 25 6.11 -24.05 5.45
CA ALA A 25 5.61 -22.68 5.46
C ALA A 25 6.44 -21.77 4.56
N SER A 26 7.78 -21.88 4.61
CA SER A 26 8.67 -21.12 3.74
C SER A 26 8.49 -21.50 2.27
N ALA A 27 8.25 -22.78 1.96
CA ALA A 27 7.99 -23.22 0.60
C ALA A 27 6.66 -22.66 0.06
N ILE A 28 5.61 -22.66 0.88
CA ILE A 28 4.30 -22.10 0.52
C ILE A 28 4.39 -20.59 0.28
N LEU A 29 5.11 -19.85 1.13
CA LEU A 29 5.25 -18.40 0.97
C LEU A 29 6.12 -17.99 -0.23
N ALA A 30 7.03 -18.87 -0.66
CA ALA A 30 7.91 -18.66 -1.80
C ALA A 30 7.44 -19.45 -3.03
N ALA A 31 6.18 -19.82 -3.08
CA ALA A 31 5.60 -20.49 -4.23
C ALA A 31 4.98 -19.48 -5.18
N ASP A 32 5.19 -19.69 -6.48
CA ASP A 32 4.57 -18.91 -7.54
C ASP A 32 3.07 -19.22 -7.66
N GLU A 33 2.36 -18.36 -8.39
CA GLU A 33 0.96 -18.61 -8.75
C GLU A 33 0.82 -19.95 -9.47
N ASP A 34 -0.15 -20.76 -9.03
CA ASP A 34 -0.39 -22.12 -9.51
C ASP A 34 0.74 -23.15 -9.26
N GLU A 35 1.80 -22.78 -8.52
CA GLU A 35 2.89 -23.71 -8.21
C GLU A 35 2.37 -24.87 -7.33
N GLN A 36 2.83 -26.08 -7.68
CA GLN A 36 2.59 -27.28 -6.90
C GLN A 36 3.82 -27.62 -6.05
N ILE A 37 3.63 -27.66 -4.74
CA ILE A 37 4.63 -28.07 -3.76
C ILE A 37 4.40 -29.53 -3.40
N VAL A 38 5.42 -30.36 -3.56
CA VAL A 38 5.42 -31.75 -3.09
C VAL A 38 5.97 -31.81 -1.67
N ILE A 39 5.29 -32.53 -0.78
CA ILE A 39 5.73 -32.80 0.58
C ILE A 39 5.87 -34.30 0.75
N THR A 40 7.06 -34.76 1.07
CA THR A 40 7.36 -36.17 1.29
C THR A 40 7.52 -36.43 2.78
N GLN A 41 6.83 -37.45 3.28
CA GLN A 41 6.90 -37.92 4.66
C GLN A 41 7.55 -39.30 4.68
N ASN A 42 8.68 -39.42 5.38
CA ASN A 42 9.48 -40.63 5.43
C ASN A 42 9.54 -41.18 6.86
N CYS A 43 9.25 -42.46 7.04
CA CYS A 43 9.55 -43.18 8.27
C CYS A 43 10.77 -44.09 8.06
N TRP A 44 11.90 -43.70 8.64
CA TRP A 44 13.14 -44.46 8.56
C TRP A 44 13.12 -45.79 9.35
N ASN A 45 12.14 -45.98 10.24
CA ASN A 45 12.04 -47.18 11.06
C ASN A 45 11.43 -48.37 10.31
N CYS A 46 10.43 -48.15 9.47
CA CYS A 46 9.74 -49.21 8.73
C CYS A 46 9.71 -49.01 7.21
N GLY A 47 10.30 -47.93 6.70
CA GLY A 47 10.36 -47.63 5.26
C GLY A 47 9.06 -47.07 4.68
N TRP A 48 8.08 -46.72 5.53
CA TRP A 48 6.86 -46.07 5.06
C TRP A 48 7.18 -44.70 4.46
N CYS A 49 6.60 -44.41 3.29
CA CYS A 49 6.75 -43.15 2.58
C CYS A 49 5.38 -42.71 2.05
N GLU A 50 5.06 -41.42 2.21
CA GLU A 50 3.86 -40.78 1.66
C GLU A 50 4.23 -39.45 1.02
N GLU A 51 3.73 -39.22 -0.19
CA GLU A 51 3.81 -37.92 -0.86
C GLU A 51 2.45 -37.22 -0.80
N ARG A 52 2.49 -35.93 -0.47
CA ARG A 52 1.33 -35.04 -0.47
C ARG A 52 1.63 -33.83 -1.35
N TYR A 53 0.58 -33.31 -1.97
CA TYR A 53 0.70 -32.22 -2.92
C TYR A 53 -0.12 -31.04 -2.42
N ILE A 54 0.51 -29.88 -2.35
CA ILE A 54 -0.14 -28.60 -2.08
C ILE A 54 -0.08 -27.80 -3.37
N ARG A 55 -1.22 -27.30 -3.84
CA ARG A 55 -1.27 -26.35 -4.95
C ARG A 55 -1.60 -24.97 -4.40
N VAL A 56 -0.80 -23.97 -4.74
CA VAL A 56 -1.11 -22.58 -4.43
C VAL A 56 -1.99 -22.05 -5.54
N GLU A 57 -3.30 -22.06 -5.32
CA GLU A 57 -4.24 -21.45 -6.27
C GLU A 57 -4.29 -19.95 -6.02
N SER A 58 -4.14 -19.16 -7.09
CA SER A 58 -4.45 -17.74 -7.03
C SER A 58 -5.94 -17.60 -6.71
N LEU A 59 -6.24 -16.99 -5.58
CA LEU A 59 -7.59 -16.49 -5.37
C LEU A 59 -7.68 -15.21 -6.19
N GLU A 60 -8.34 -15.27 -7.34
CA GLU A 60 -8.84 -14.07 -7.99
C GLU A 60 -9.61 -13.30 -6.92
N THR A 61 -9.07 -12.18 -6.48
CA THR A 61 -9.83 -11.23 -5.68
C THR A 61 -10.91 -10.69 -6.61
N ALA A 62 -12.03 -11.40 -6.67
CA ALA A 62 -13.23 -10.92 -7.32
C ALA A 62 -13.56 -9.57 -6.68
N GLU A 63 -13.42 -8.50 -7.46
CA GLU A 63 -13.93 -7.15 -7.20
C GLU A 63 -13.53 -6.63 -5.81
N GLY A 64 -12.47 -5.80 -5.75
CA GLY A 64 -12.01 -5.20 -4.50
C GLY A 64 -13.19 -4.68 -3.68
N ASP A 65 -13.22 -5.01 -2.38
CA ASP A 65 -14.35 -4.75 -1.49
C ASP A 65 -15.04 -3.43 -1.85
N ASP A 66 -16.25 -3.50 -2.39
CA ASP A 66 -17.04 -2.35 -2.83
C ASP A 66 -17.06 -1.24 -1.78
N VAL A 67 -17.04 -1.62 -0.50
CA VAL A 67 -16.98 -0.69 0.63
C VAL A 67 -15.62 0.01 0.72
N ALA A 68 -14.52 -0.72 0.51
CA ALA A 68 -13.17 -0.16 0.46
C ALA A 68 -13.00 0.78 -0.75
N ILE A 69 -13.52 0.42 -1.94
CA ILE A 69 -13.49 1.28 -3.13
C ILE A 69 -14.29 2.56 -2.90
N LYS A 70 -15.52 2.45 -2.38
CA LYS A 70 -16.36 3.62 -2.04
C LYS A 70 -15.72 4.51 -0.98
N ARG A 71 -15.05 3.92 0.01
CA ARG A 71 -14.32 4.68 1.04
C ARG A 71 -13.13 5.43 0.45
N ALA A 72 -12.36 4.82 -0.44
CA ALA A 72 -11.25 5.49 -1.11
C ALA A 72 -11.75 6.68 -1.93
N ALA A 73 -12.80 6.49 -2.74
CA ALA A 73 -13.40 7.56 -3.53
C ALA A 73 -13.90 8.74 -2.67
N LEU A 74 -14.51 8.46 -1.52
CA LEU A 74 -14.96 9.49 -0.58
C LEU A 74 -13.79 10.25 0.07
N ILE A 75 -12.68 9.56 0.37
CA ILE A 75 -11.48 10.19 0.91
C ILE A 75 -10.86 11.14 -0.12
N ASP A 76 -10.82 10.75 -1.38
CA ASP A 76 -10.31 11.59 -2.47
C ASP A 76 -11.16 12.86 -2.64
N GLU A 77 -12.49 12.72 -2.65
CA GLU A 77 -13.42 13.86 -2.70
C GLU A 77 -13.20 14.84 -1.52
N ILE A 78 -13.09 14.32 -0.30
CA ILE A 78 -12.82 15.15 0.90
C ILE A 78 -11.46 15.87 0.78
N THR A 79 -10.45 15.20 0.22
CA THR A 79 -9.11 15.78 0.07
C THR A 79 -9.10 16.92 -0.95
N ASP A 80 -9.84 16.77 -2.05
CA ASP A 80 -10.00 17.81 -3.05
C ASP A 80 -10.75 19.03 -2.46
N GLU A 81 -11.82 18.80 -1.69
CA GLU A 81 -12.55 19.87 -1.01
C GLU A 81 -11.68 20.62 0.01
N LEU A 82 -10.88 19.91 0.81
CA LEU A 82 -9.95 20.53 1.77
C LEU A 82 -8.92 21.41 1.06
N THR A 83 -8.41 20.97 -0.09
CA THR A 83 -7.46 21.74 -0.90
C THR A 83 -8.09 23.02 -1.47
N ALA A 84 -9.38 22.95 -1.86
CA ALA A 84 -10.12 24.11 -2.33
C ALA A 84 -10.32 25.16 -1.22
N ILE A 85 -10.59 24.73 0.02
CA ILE A 85 -10.74 25.62 1.18
C ILE A 85 -9.42 26.33 1.49
N ASP A 86 -8.29 25.60 1.51
CA ASP A 86 -6.97 26.17 1.77
C ASP A 86 -6.57 27.21 0.72
N SER A 87 -6.91 26.95 -0.54
CA SER A 87 -6.73 27.90 -1.64
C SER A 87 -7.53 29.19 -1.44
N LEU A 88 -8.76 29.10 -0.94
CA LEU A 88 -9.60 30.27 -0.64
C LEU A 88 -9.00 31.11 0.49
N ALA A 89 -8.60 30.47 1.60
CA ALA A 89 -7.96 31.17 2.72
C ALA A 89 -6.70 31.92 2.27
N THR A 90 -5.87 31.27 1.44
CA THR A 90 -4.67 31.88 0.85
C THR A 90 -5.01 33.11 0.00
N LEU A 91 -6.08 33.07 -0.80
CA LEU A 91 -6.53 34.21 -1.61
C LEU A 91 -7.04 35.37 -0.74
N GLU A 92 -7.72 35.07 0.36
CA GLU A 92 -8.18 36.10 1.31
C GLU A 92 -7.01 36.81 1.98
N ASP A 93 -5.99 36.07 2.39
CA ASP A 93 -4.75 36.61 2.96
C ASP A 93 -4.00 37.49 1.96
N ALA A 94 -3.83 37.02 0.72
CA ALA A 94 -3.23 37.81 -0.36
C ALA A 94 -4.00 39.12 -0.60
N ARG A 95 -5.34 39.07 -0.58
CA ARG A 95 -6.20 40.26 -0.71
C ARG A 95 -6.03 41.21 0.47
N ALA A 96 -5.91 40.69 1.70
CA ALA A 96 -5.66 41.50 2.89
C ALA A 96 -4.31 42.21 2.83
N GLU A 97 -3.26 41.53 2.37
CA GLU A 97 -1.93 42.11 2.19
C GLU A 97 -1.91 43.17 1.09
N ILE A 98 -2.55 42.95 -0.06
CA ILE A 98 -2.69 43.98 -1.12
C ILE A 98 -3.37 45.24 -0.55
N ARG A 99 -4.43 45.09 0.26
CA ARG A 99 -5.08 46.24 0.92
C ARG A 99 -4.16 46.94 1.92
N ARG A 100 -3.31 46.21 2.62
CA ARG A 100 -2.30 46.77 3.54
C ARG A 100 -1.27 47.58 2.76
N GLN A 101 -0.72 47.03 1.68
CA GLN A 101 0.26 47.72 0.83
C GLN A 101 -0.30 49.03 0.27
N ARG A 102 -1.52 49.03 -0.27
CA ARG A 102 -2.18 50.25 -0.78
C ARG A 102 -2.39 51.33 0.28
N ARG A 103 -2.52 50.97 1.56
CA ARG A 103 -2.62 51.94 2.67
C ARG A 103 -1.26 52.54 3.05
N LEU A 104 -0.19 51.81 2.79
CA LEU A 104 1.18 52.22 3.11
C LEU A 104 1.84 52.98 1.94
N GLU A 105 1.34 52.83 0.71
CA GLU A 105 1.75 53.67 -0.41
C GLU A 105 1.38 55.14 -0.13
N PRO A 106 2.37 56.06 -0.06
CA PRO A 106 2.07 57.47 0.10
C PRO A 106 1.33 57.96 -1.15
N SER A 107 0.23 58.69 -0.95
CA SER A 107 -0.50 59.38 -2.02
C SER A 107 0.46 60.30 -2.76
N SER A 108 0.96 59.86 -3.92
CA SER A 108 1.61 60.71 -4.92
C SER A 108 0.55 61.68 -5.48
N LYS A 109 0.29 62.73 -4.69
CA LYS A 109 -0.26 63.99 -5.16
C LYS A 109 0.85 65.00 -4.94
N GLU A 110 1.91 64.89 -5.73
CA GLU A 110 2.82 66.02 -5.90
C GLU A 110 2.07 67.05 -6.73
N SER A 111 1.47 68.00 -6.00
CA SER A 111 0.92 69.24 -6.51
C SER A 111 2.01 69.98 -7.27
N THR A 112 2.03 69.89 -8.60
CA THR A 112 2.70 70.90 -9.42
C THR A 112 1.77 72.10 -9.58
N ASP A 113 1.54 72.80 -8.47
CA ASP A 113 1.23 74.22 -8.51
C ASP A 113 2.55 74.98 -8.60
N LYS A 114 2.90 75.38 -9.83
CA LYS A 114 3.73 76.57 -10.05
C LYS A 114 3.05 77.45 -11.07
N THR A 115 2.05 78.17 -10.57
CA THR A 115 1.75 79.54 -10.99
C THR A 115 3.06 80.33 -11.18
N ARG A 116 3.40 80.75 -12.40
CA ARG A 116 4.47 81.73 -12.66
C ARG A 116 3.94 82.86 -13.53
N ASN A 117 3.44 83.90 -12.86
CA ASN A 117 3.41 85.26 -13.41
C ASN A 117 4.85 85.75 -13.61
N LYS A 118 5.19 86.18 -14.83
CA LYS A 118 5.59 87.56 -15.18
C LYS A 118 6.13 87.59 -16.61
#